data_AF-A0A2V7JGN6-F1
#
_entry.id   AF-A0A2V7JGN6-F1
#
_cell.length_a   1.000
_cell.length_b   1.000
_cell.length_c   1.000
_cell.angle_alpha   90.00
_cell.angle_beta   90.00
_cell.angle_gamma   90.00
#
_symmetry.space_group_name_H-M   'P 1'
#
loop_
_entity.id
_entity.type
_entity.pdbx_description
1 polymer ?
#
loop_
_entity_poly.entity_id
_entity_poly.type
_entity_poly.pdbx_seq_one_letter_code
_entity_poly.pdbx_strand_id
1 'polypeptide(L)'
;MIAIRWDVPDAPSLAELADAPLPLGLRAGPIRLTFHRDLYFDTPAGDLRRRGVRCRVRFDVEDRRTLTLDVPGMPRSESRVTELEPNHMFSGDAEPARRLRALVDAARLSLDTALEVERRVRDALLPLLPVPQFVLAYDTVTPIGASQASPPPPLFHELVMWRRPWGVISQARFARAVERRYALSRVSTDRVTRAAPLSGTDLVEGDAAPSARHVAVLAVAHGRLALCRSGATLRLSFEEGGGEDACRRAMRRMLGNVEGEVRLLGVVPAAGRRPAIEVWLVRRLRRDLTAVPPAGLQWFAPQDIIARVGSPVLRDPATLAALAVAARSELVPEWSAAPRPSTPRAPRPTSSSTPCFHRSNSTRASLPSPRTSARRSRPDSGSSRSSARISTSSSWSRSAP
;
A
#
# COMPACT_ATOMS: atom_id res chain seq x y z
N MET A 1 -6.53 -9.22 22.88
CA MET A 1 -7.06 -7.86 23.18
C MET A 1 -8.35 -7.70 22.40
N ILE A 2 -9.46 -7.36 23.07
CA ILE A 2 -10.79 -7.30 22.45
C ILE A 2 -10.99 -5.90 21.84
N ALA A 3 -11.36 -5.84 20.56
CA ALA A 3 -11.65 -4.60 19.86
C ALA A 3 -13.16 -4.36 19.79
N ILE A 4 -13.59 -3.11 19.96
CA ILE A 4 -14.96 -2.66 19.66
C ILE A 4 -14.94 -1.93 18.33
N ARG A 5 -16.01 -2.08 17.54
CA ARG A 5 -16.18 -1.48 16.22
C ARG A 5 -17.48 -0.69 16.14
N TRP A 6 -17.44 0.40 15.40
CA TRP A 6 -18.61 1.18 14.99
C TRP A 6 -18.60 1.39 13.49
N ASP A 7 -19.78 1.43 12.92
CA ASP A 7 -19.97 1.77 11.52
C ASP A 7 -19.92 3.29 11.37
N VAL A 8 -19.29 3.75 10.29
CA VAL A 8 -19.26 5.17 9.93
C VAL A 8 -19.85 5.29 8.53
N PRO A 9 -20.82 6.20 8.29
CA PRO A 9 -21.58 6.21 7.03
C PRO A 9 -20.70 6.45 5.79
N ASP A 10 -19.78 7.41 5.88
CA ASP A 10 -19.01 7.88 4.73
C ASP A 10 -17.61 8.39 5.11
N ALA A 11 -16.77 8.59 4.09
CA ALA A 11 -15.41 9.05 4.25
C ALA A 11 -15.30 10.47 4.88
N PRO A 12 -16.14 11.45 4.50
CA PRO A 12 -16.20 12.75 5.18
C PRO A 12 -16.46 12.63 6.69
N SER A 13 -17.46 11.83 7.08
CA SER A 13 -17.81 11.56 8.49
C SER A 13 -16.64 10.90 9.23
N LEU A 14 -15.93 9.99 8.57
CA LEU A 14 -14.74 9.35 9.13
C LEU A 14 -13.60 10.36 9.33
N ALA A 15 -13.39 11.28 8.39
CA ALA A 15 -12.39 12.34 8.50
C ALA A 15 -12.75 13.32 9.62
N GLU A 16 -14.00 13.77 9.70
CA GLU A 16 -14.48 14.63 10.78
C GLU A 16 -14.29 13.97 12.15
N LEU A 17 -14.63 12.68 12.27
CA LEU A 17 -14.44 11.92 13.50
C LEU A 17 -12.97 11.73 13.88
N ALA A 18 -12.08 11.64 12.89
CA ALA A 18 -10.64 11.56 13.08
C ALA A 18 -10.06 12.87 13.61
N ASP A 19 -10.64 14.02 13.28
CA ASP A 19 -10.21 15.33 13.75
C ASP A 19 -10.94 15.79 15.02
N ALA A 20 -12.14 15.24 15.29
CA ALA A 20 -12.95 15.61 16.43
C ALA A 20 -12.26 15.37 17.79
N PRO A 21 -12.53 16.20 18.82
CA PRO A 21 -12.05 15.98 20.19
C PRO A 21 -12.61 14.69 20.76
N LEU A 22 -11.76 13.88 21.41
CA LEU A 22 -12.14 12.59 21.99
C LEU A 22 -13.11 12.74 23.18
N PRO A 23 -14.00 11.76 23.41
CA PRO A 23 -14.91 11.80 24.55
C PRO A 23 -14.16 11.65 25.88
N LEU A 24 -14.85 11.95 26.99
CA LEU A 24 -14.33 11.86 28.36
C LEU A 24 -13.15 12.81 28.65
N GLY A 25 -13.00 13.88 27.86
CA GLY A 25 -11.92 14.86 28.02
C GLY A 25 -10.53 14.31 27.67
N LEU A 26 -10.46 13.14 27.04
CA LEU A 26 -9.19 12.53 26.63
C LEU A 26 -8.51 13.39 25.57
N ARG A 27 -7.18 13.46 25.64
CA ARG A 27 -6.38 14.17 24.64
C ARG A 27 -6.11 13.26 23.46
N ALA A 28 -6.27 13.80 22.25
CA ALA A 28 -5.90 13.11 21.03
C ALA A 28 -4.37 13.18 20.85
N GLY A 29 -3.74 12.01 20.70
CA GLY A 29 -2.37 11.92 20.21
C GLY A 29 -2.28 12.21 18.71
N PRO A 30 -1.05 12.28 18.14
CA PRO A 30 -0.85 12.50 16.72
C PRO A 30 -1.44 11.34 15.90
N ILE A 31 -2.00 11.68 14.73
CA ILE A 31 -2.51 10.71 13.76
C ILE A 31 -1.35 10.10 12.97
N ARG A 32 -1.35 8.78 12.86
CA ARG A 32 -0.41 8.01 12.02
C ARG A 32 -1.21 7.29 10.95
N LEU A 33 -0.84 7.50 9.69
CA LEU A 33 -1.42 6.76 8.57
C LEU A 33 -0.68 5.43 8.41
N THR A 34 -1.44 4.35 8.21
CA THR A 34 -0.93 3.02 7.92
C THR A 34 -1.80 2.40 6.83
N PHE A 35 -1.17 1.65 5.94
CA PHE A 35 -1.88 0.88 4.93
C PHE A 35 -1.55 -0.59 5.10
N HIS A 36 -2.54 -1.45 4.96
CA HIS A 36 -2.34 -2.89 5.02
C HIS A 36 -3.37 -3.64 4.19
N ARG A 37 -2.96 -4.82 3.72
CA ARG A 37 -3.84 -5.77 3.04
C ARG A 37 -4.08 -6.95 3.96
N ASP A 38 -5.35 -7.23 4.24
CA ASP A 38 -5.78 -8.38 5.05
C ASP A 38 -6.37 -9.45 4.11
N LEU A 39 -5.75 -10.62 4.06
CA LEU A 39 -6.25 -11.80 3.37
C LEU A 39 -6.86 -12.77 4.38
N TYR A 40 -8.09 -13.20 4.16
CA TYR A 40 -8.80 -14.17 4.99
C TYR A 40 -8.88 -15.50 4.27
N PHE A 41 -8.63 -16.58 5.00
CA PHE A 41 -8.60 -17.93 4.46
C PHE A 41 -9.60 -18.80 5.20
N ASP A 42 -10.33 -19.61 4.42
CA ASP A 42 -11.22 -20.66 4.90
C ASP A 42 -11.17 -21.83 3.89
N THR A 43 -11.75 -22.96 4.25
CA THR A 43 -12.04 -24.00 3.26
C THR A 43 -13.19 -23.56 2.37
N PRO A 44 -13.31 -24.08 1.14
CA PRO A 44 -14.48 -23.83 0.29
C PRO A 44 -15.81 -24.20 0.95
N ALA A 45 -15.77 -25.12 1.92
CA ALA A 45 -16.94 -25.50 2.69
C ALA A 45 -17.24 -24.52 3.84
N GLY A 46 -16.36 -23.57 4.19
CA GLY A 46 -16.53 -22.66 5.33
C GLY A 46 -16.32 -23.33 6.69
N ASP A 47 -15.40 -24.29 6.78
CA ASP A 47 -15.15 -25.08 8.00
C ASP A 47 -14.69 -24.21 9.19
N LEU A 48 -13.83 -23.22 8.93
CA LEU A 48 -13.35 -22.32 9.98
C LEU A 48 -14.45 -21.37 10.45
N ARG A 49 -15.20 -20.77 9.51
CA ARG A 49 -16.32 -19.87 9.83
C ARG A 49 -17.39 -20.57 10.67
N ARG A 50 -17.75 -21.82 10.35
CA ARG A 50 -18.70 -22.61 11.16
C ARG A 50 -18.26 -22.81 12.60
N ARG A 51 -16.95 -22.86 12.84
CA ARG A 51 -16.34 -23.01 14.18
C ARG A 51 -16.04 -21.66 14.85
N GLY A 52 -16.42 -20.55 14.21
CA GLY A 52 -16.09 -19.19 14.68
C GLY A 52 -14.59 -18.86 14.64
N VAL A 53 -13.80 -19.65 13.92
CA VAL A 53 -12.35 -19.48 13.78
C VAL A 53 -12.06 -18.52 12.64
N ARG A 54 -11.07 -17.63 12.82
CA ARG A 54 -10.61 -16.72 11.78
C ARG A 54 -9.12 -16.89 11.52
N CYS A 55 -8.79 -17.23 10.27
CA CYS A 55 -7.42 -17.25 9.77
C CYS A 55 -7.19 -16.04 8.87
N ARG A 56 -6.16 -15.25 9.17
CA ARG A 56 -5.85 -14.02 8.44
C ARG A 56 -4.35 -13.85 8.23
N VAL A 57 -3.94 -13.54 7.02
CA VAL A 57 -2.59 -13.05 6.70
C VAL A 57 -2.67 -11.56 6.42
N ARG A 58 -1.89 -10.78 7.16
CA ARG A 58 -1.77 -9.34 6.97
C ARG A 58 -0.45 -9.00 6.30
N PHE A 59 -0.50 -8.12 5.30
CA PHE A 59 0.65 -7.48 4.66
C PHE A 59 0.65 -6.00 5.02
N ASP A 60 1.77 -5.48 5.52
CA ASP A 60 1.97 -4.04 5.66
C ASP A 60 2.63 -3.43 4.41
N VAL A 61 2.91 -2.13 4.44
CA VAL A 61 3.52 -1.41 3.32
C VAL A 61 4.98 -1.83 3.06
N GLU A 62 5.64 -2.41 4.06
CA GLU A 62 6.98 -2.99 3.93
C GLU A 62 6.96 -4.48 3.53
N ASP A 63 5.81 -4.99 3.06
CA ASP A 63 5.56 -6.40 2.70
C ASP A 63 5.86 -7.39 3.85
N ARG A 64 5.79 -6.93 5.10
CA ARG A 64 5.92 -7.82 6.26
C ARG A 64 4.61 -8.55 6.47
N ARG A 65 4.73 -9.86 6.64
CA ARG A 65 3.60 -10.76 6.68
C ARG A 65 3.37 -11.23 8.10
N THR A 66 2.14 -11.08 8.55
CA THR A 66 1.73 -11.49 9.89
C THR A 66 0.55 -12.43 9.79
N LEU A 67 0.77 -13.70 10.16
CA LEU A 67 -0.28 -14.69 10.27
C LEU A 67 -0.96 -14.55 11.64
N THR A 68 -2.27 -14.35 11.61
CA THR A 68 -3.13 -14.25 12.79
C THR A 68 -4.15 -15.38 12.76
N LEU A 69 -4.26 -16.11 13.86
CA LEU A 69 -5.31 -17.08 14.10
C LEU A 69 -6.10 -16.66 15.36
N ASP A 70 -7.41 -16.49 15.19
CA ASP A 70 -8.34 -16.19 16.28
C ASP A 70 -9.31 -17.34 16.43
N VAL A 71 -9.28 -18.01 17.59
CA VAL A 71 -10.12 -19.16 17.89
C VAL A 71 -10.95 -18.84 19.12
N PRO A 72 -12.29 -19.03 19.08
CA PRO A 72 -13.14 -18.78 20.24
C PRO A 72 -12.66 -19.54 21.48
N GLY A 73 -12.64 -18.85 22.63
CA GLY A 73 -12.19 -19.43 23.89
C GLY A 73 -10.66 -19.57 24.05
N MET A 74 -9.87 -19.24 23.02
CA MET A 74 -8.41 -19.28 23.10
C MET A 74 -7.77 -17.89 22.93
N PRO A 75 -6.59 -17.65 23.53
CA PRO A 75 -5.83 -16.44 23.25
C PRO A 75 -5.47 -16.38 21.75
N ARG A 76 -5.73 -15.21 21.15
CA ARG A 76 -5.33 -14.90 19.77
C ARG A 76 -3.84 -15.19 19.57
N SER A 77 -3.53 -15.97 18.55
CA SER A 77 -2.17 -16.35 18.16
C SER A 77 -1.73 -15.49 16.97
N GLU A 78 -0.54 -14.91 17.03
CA GLU A 78 -0.01 -14.04 15.99
C GLU A 78 1.49 -14.25 15.82
N SER A 79 1.97 -14.36 14.58
CA SER A 79 3.39 -14.52 14.29
C SER A 79 3.75 -13.92 12.94
N ARG A 80 4.99 -13.41 12.84
CA ARG A 80 5.56 -13.02 11.55
C ARG A 80 5.91 -14.26 10.75
N VAL A 81 5.70 -14.20 9.45
CA VAL A 81 5.93 -15.30 8.51
C VAL A 81 6.76 -14.73 7.35
N THR A 82 7.72 -15.52 6.85
CA THR A 82 8.67 -15.09 5.82
C THR A 82 8.36 -15.67 4.44
N GLU A 83 7.60 -16.75 4.43
CA GLU A 83 7.16 -17.53 3.29
C GLU A 83 6.27 -16.66 2.38
N LEU A 84 6.47 -16.76 1.07
CA LEU A 84 5.76 -15.98 0.03
C LEU A 84 4.41 -16.61 -0.34
N GLU A 85 4.37 -17.93 -0.41
CA GLU A 85 3.18 -18.69 -0.82
C GLU A 85 2.31 -19.01 0.40
N PRO A 86 0.98 -18.72 0.37
CA PRO A 86 0.08 -18.99 1.48
C PRO A 86 0.14 -20.44 1.99
N ASN A 87 0.23 -21.41 1.10
CA ASN A 87 0.30 -22.83 1.47
C ASN A 87 1.54 -23.16 2.32
N HIS A 88 2.66 -22.49 2.05
CA HIS A 88 3.87 -22.64 2.86
C HIS A 88 3.75 -21.90 4.20
N MET A 89 3.07 -20.75 4.24
CA MET A 89 2.79 -20.03 5.50
C MET A 89 1.98 -20.86 6.50
N PHE A 90 1.01 -21.65 6.02
CA PHE A 90 0.17 -22.50 6.87
C PHE A 90 0.83 -23.82 7.28
N SER A 91 1.81 -24.27 6.49
CA SER A 91 2.56 -25.51 6.75
C SER A 91 3.76 -25.28 7.68
N GLY A 92 4.20 -24.04 7.85
CA GLY A 92 5.34 -23.66 8.67
C GLY A 92 5.18 -23.91 10.18
N ASP A 93 6.26 -23.64 10.91
CA ASP A 93 6.35 -23.92 12.34
C ASP A 93 5.88 -22.77 13.23
N ALA A 94 5.38 -21.68 12.66
CA ALA A 94 4.79 -20.59 13.43
C ALA A 94 3.64 -21.11 14.30
N GLU A 95 3.49 -20.60 15.53
CA GLU A 95 2.43 -21.04 16.44
C GLU A 95 1.02 -20.97 15.84
N PRO A 96 0.61 -19.89 15.12
CA PRO A 96 -0.68 -19.85 14.46
C PRO A 96 -0.84 -20.94 13.40
N ALA A 97 0.24 -21.28 12.66
CA ALA A 97 0.22 -22.32 11.63
C ALA A 97 0.08 -23.73 12.23
N ARG A 98 0.79 -24.04 13.32
CA ARG A 98 0.62 -25.31 14.07
C ARG A 98 -0.80 -25.46 14.61
N ARG A 99 -1.35 -24.39 15.22
CA ARG A 99 -2.72 -24.38 15.75
C ARG A 99 -3.76 -24.54 14.62
N LEU A 100 -3.54 -23.89 13.48
CA LEU A 100 -4.41 -24.01 12.31
C LEU A 100 -4.45 -25.43 11.77
N ARG A 101 -3.29 -26.09 11.64
CA ARG A 101 -3.17 -27.50 11.20
C ARG A 101 -3.85 -28.49 12.14
N ALA A 102 -3.98 -28.17 13.43
CA ALA A 102 -4.75 -28.99 14.37
C ALA A 102 -6.27 -28.88 14.16
N LEU A 103 -6.76 -27.86 13.44
CA LEU A 103 -8.18 -27.59 13.23
C LEU A 103 -8.65 -28.04 11.84
N VAL A 104 -7.82 -27.86 10.83
CA VAL A 104 -8.13 -28.12 9.42
C VAL A 104 -6.88 -28.50 8.64
N ASP A 105 -7.06 -29.28 7.57
CA ASP A 105 -5.99 -29.50 6.59
C ASP A 105 -5.65 -28.19 5.88
N ALA A 106 -4.40 -27.74 6.04
CA ALA A 106 -3.90 -26.50 5.46
C ALA A 106 -3.94 -26.49 3.93
N ALA A 107 -3.85 -27.66 3.27
CA ALA A 107 -3.93 -27.77 1.81
C ALA A 107 -5.33 -27.48 1.25
N ARG A 108 -6.36 -27.56 2.10
CA ARG A 108 -7.76 -27.25 1.73
C ARG A 108 -8.12 -25.78 1.89
N LEU A 109 -7.20 -24.96 2.41
CA LEU A 109 -7.46 -23.53 2.60
C LEU A 109 -7.34 -22.79 1.28
N SER A 110 -8.34 -21.96 1.01
CA SER A 110 -8.39 -21.05 -0.12
C SER A 110 -8.58 -19.62 0.38
N LEU A 111 -8.18 -18.64 -0.43
CA LEU A 111 -8.50 -17.24 -0.17
C LEU A 111 -10.03 -17.07 -0.23
N ASP A 112 -10.63 -16.67 0.88
CA ASP A 112 -12.07 -16.43 1.00
C ASP A 112 -12.40 -14.97 0.71
N THR A 113 -11.67 -14.03 1.32
CA THR A 113 -11.87 -12.59 1.15
C THR A 113 -10.55 -11.86 1.29
N ALA A 114 -10.34 -10.85 0.47
CA ALA A 114 -9.20 -9.95 0.59
C ALA A 114 -9.69 -8.51 0.81
N LEU A 115 -9.03 -7.76 1.70
CA LEU A 115 -9.40 -6.39 2.03
C LEU A 115 -8.15 -5.49 1.98
N GLU A 116 -8.27 -4.32 1.36
CA GLU A 116 -7.33 -3.21 1.58
C GLU A 116 -7.88 -2.32 2.69
N VAL A 117 -6.99 -1.88 3.56
CA VAL A 117 -7.36 -1.05 4.71
C VAL A 117 -6.42 0.14 4.77
N GLU A 118 -6.96 1.30 4.45
CA GLU A 118 -6.35 2.58 4.83
C GLU A 118 -6.76 2.87 6.26
N ARG A 119 -5.78 2.99 7.16
CA ARG A 119 -6.01 3.15 8.58
C ARG A 119 -5.31 4.37 9.12
N ARG A 120 -6.06 5.30 9.71
CA ARG A 120 -5.55 6.40 10.53
C ARG A 120 -5.61 5.97 11.99
N VAL A 121 -4.47 6.00 12.69
CA VAL A 121 -4.37 5.57 14.09
C VAL A 121 -3.99 6.75 14.97
N ARG A 122 -4.69 6.93 16.08
CA ARG A 122 -4.26 7.83 17.15
C ARG A 122 -4.48 7.22 18.53
N ASP A 123 -3.62 7.58 19.46
CA ASP A 123 -3.77 7.18 20.86
C ASP A 123 -4.70 8.17 21.60
N ALA A 124 -5.56 7.65 22.47
CA ALA A 124 -6.35 8.46 23.41
C ALA A 124 -5.60 8.55 24.74
N LEU A 125 -5.09 9.73 25.05
CA LEU A 125 -4.25 10.01 26.21
C LEU A 125 -5.08 10.58 27.36
N LEU A 126 -4.65 10.36 28.60
CA LEU A 126 -5.22 11.06 29.74
C LEU A 126 -5.05 12.58 29.58
N PRO A 127 -5.94 13.39 30.19
CA PRO A 127 -5.90 14.85 30.00
C PRO A 127 -4.61 15.49 30.54
N LEU A 128 -4.18 15.04 31.72
CA LEU A 128 -3.06 15.62 32.46
C LEU A 128 -1.73 14.86 32.28
N LEU A 129 -1.77 13.64 31.77
CA LEU A 129 -0.60 12.77 31.64
C LEU A 129 -0.57 12.16 30.24
N PRO A 130 0.62 12.03 29.59
CA PRO A 130 0.75 11.46 28.25
C PRO A 130 0.64 9.92 28.25
N VAL A 131 -0.26 9.37 29.07
CA VAL A 131 -0.46 7.92 29.21
C VAL A 131 -1.62 7.47 28.32
N PRO A 132 -1.37 6.64 27.30
CA PRO A 132 -2.41 6.16 26.38
C PRO A 132 -3.34 5.15 27.06
N GLN A 133 -4.64 5.42 27.01
CA GLN A 133 -5.71 4.56 27.53
C GLN A 133 -6.27 3.64 26.45
N PHE A 134 -6.46 4.19 25.25
CA PHE A 134 -7.01 3.50 24.10
C PHE A 134 -6.20 3.80 22.84
N VAL A 135 -6.35 2.94 21.86
CA VAL A 135 -5.97 3.23 20.48
C VAL A 135 -7.24 3.27 19.66
N LEU A 136 -7.39 4.32 18.87
CA LEU A 136 -8.45 4.48 17.89
C LEU A 136 -7.86 4.29 16.51
N ALA A 137 -8.54 3.51 15.69
CA ALA A 137 -8.25 3.33 14.28
C ALA A 137 -9.48 3.68 13.45
N TYR A 138 -9.30 4.61 12.53
CA TYR A 138 -10.30 5.05 11.57
C TYR A 138 -9.95 4.40 10.24
N ASP A 139 -10.78 3.46 9.81
CA ASP A 139 -10.46 2.58 8.71
C ASP A 139 -11.40 2.83 7.54
N THR A 140 -10.82 3.04 6.38
CA THR A 140 -11.50 2.87 5.09
C THR A 140 -11.17 1.48 4.61
N VAL A 141 -12.17 0.62 4.47
CA VAL A 141 -12.00 -0.77 4.08
C VAL A 141 -12.54 -0.97 2.68
N THR A 142 -11.66 -1.42 1.78
CA THR A 142 -11.98 -1.70 0.39
C THR A 142 -11.88 -3.20 0.16
N PRO A 143 -12.99 -3.92 -0.06
CA PRO A 143 -12.94 -5.32 -0.46
C PRO A 143 -12.23 -5.50 -1.81
N ILE A 144 -11.28 -6.41 -1.86
CA ILE A 144 -10.57 -6.85 -3.06
C ILE A 144 -11.23 -8.16 -3.51
N GLY A 145 -11.96 -8.10 -4.62
CA GLY A 145 -12.30 -9.26 -5.45
C GLY A 145 -12.99 -10.45 -4.75
N ALA A 146 -14.31 -10.54 -4.90
CA ALA A 146 -15.00 -11.78 -5.26
C ALA A 146 -15.83 -11.49 -6.53
N SER A 147 -15.25 -11.82 -7.67
CA SER A 147 -15.58 -11.37 -9.03
C SER A 147 -16.86 -11.96 -9.65
N GLN A 148 -17.86 -12.38 -8.88
CA GLN A 148 -19.09 -12.97 -9.45
C GLN A 148 -20.39 -12.51 -8.82
N ALA A 149 -20.34 -11.81 -7.69
CA ALA A 149 -21.54 -11.31 -7.08
C ALA A 149 -21.84 -9.87 -7.53
N SER A 150 -23.04 -9.70 -8.07
CA SER A 150 -23.63 -8.41 -8.35
C SER A 150 -24.69 -8.13 -7.29
N PRO A 151 -24.68 -6.98 -6.60
CA PRO A 151 -23.66 -5.91 -6.65
C PRO A 151 -22.35 -6.29 -5.93
N PRO A 152 -21.20 -5.65 -6.26
CA PRO A 152 -19.97 -5.82 -5.49
C PRO A 152 -20.17 -5.35 -4.04
N PRO A 153 -19.49 -5.96 -3.06
CA PRO A 153 -19.57 -5.50 -1.67
C PRO A 153 -19.08 -4.04 -1.59
N PRO A 154 -19.86 -3.14 -0.98
CA PRO A 154 -19.48 -1.73 -0.90
C PRO A 154 -18.23 -1.58 -0.03
N LEU A 155 -17.37 -0.61 -0.39
CA LEU A 155 -16.40 -0.11 0.58
C LEU A 155 -17.15 0.42 1.80
N PHE A 156 -16.55 0.29 2.97
CA PHE A 156 -17.17 0.75 4.21
C PHE A 156 -16.16 1.41 5.13
N HIS A 157 -16.67 2.22 6.04
CA HIS A 157 -15.87 3.00 6.97
C HIS A 157 -16.15 2.51 8.39
N GLU A 158 -15.11 2.35 9.20
CA GLU A 158 -15.30 1.94 10.57
C GLU A 158 -14.37 2.66 11.53
N LEU A 159 -14.88 2.89 12.74
CA LEU A 159 -14.07 3.22 13.90
C LEU A 159 -13.81 1.93 14.68
N VAL A 160 -12.54 1.62 14.93
CA VAL A 160 -12.11 0.51 15.77
C VAL A 160 -11.39 1.05 17.00
N MET A 161 -11.69 0.48 18.17
CA MET A 161 -11.01 0.83 19.41
C MET A 161 -10.56 -0.41 20.17
N TRP A 162 -9.34 -0.36 20.68
CA TRP A 162 -8.85 -1.33 21.66
C TRP A 162 -8.21 -0.63 22.86
N ARG A 163 -8.40 -1.23 24.05
CA ARG A 163 -7.86 -0.72 25.30
C ARG A 163 -6.41 -1.16 25.48
N ARG A 164 -5.55 -0.25 25.99
CA ARG A 164 -4.20 -0.62 26.43
C ARG A 164 -4.25 -1.48 27.69
N PRO A 165 -3.28 -2.38 27.94
CA PRO A 165 -3.28 -3.23 29.14
C PRO A 165 -3.31 -2.44 30.46
N TRP A 166 -2.63 -1.29 30.49
CA TRP A 166 -2.57 -0.36 31.63
C TRP A 166 -3.70 0.70 31.61
N GLY A 167 -4.67 0.59 30.70
CA GLY A 167 -5.77 1.55 30.60
C GLY A 167 -6.73 1.40 31.79
N VAL A 168 -6.87 2.47 32.58
CA VAL A 168 -7.73 2.51 33.76
C VAL A 168 -9.21 2.75 33.41
N ILE A 169 -9.48 3.39 32.28
CA ILE A 169 -10.85 3.62 31.81
C ILE A 169 -11.40 2.33 31.20
N SER A 170 -12.60 1.93 31.61
CA SER A 170 -13.23 0.73 31.06
C SER A 170 -13.63 0.92 29.60
N GLN A 171 -13.51 -0.15 28.81
CA GLN A 171 -13.84 -0.14 27.39
C GLN A 171 -15.33 0.18 27.16
N ALA A 172 -16.21 -0.34 28.00
CA ALA A 172 -17.65 -0.08 27.96
C ALA A 172 -18.00 1.40 28.24
N ARG A 173 -17.30 2.05 29.19
CA ARG A 173 -17.52 3.48 29.49
C ARG A 173 -17.13 4.36 28.31
N PHE A 174 -15.97 4.11 27.72
CA PHE A 174 -15.52 4.86 26.54
C PHE A 174 -16.48 4.62 25.36
N ALA A 175 -16.88 3.37 25.12
CA ALA A 175 -17.78 3.01 24.05
C ALA A 175 -19.13 3.74 24.12
N ARG A 176 -19.78 3.76 25.29
CA ARG A 176 -21.02 4.54 25.53
C ARG A 176 -20.83 6.04 25.34
N ALA A 177 -19.62 6.56 25.54
CA ALA A 177 -19.33 7.98 25.35
C ALA A 177 -19.16 8.32 23.86
N VAL A 178 -18.57 7.42 23.07
CA VAL A 178 -18.49 7.52 21.60
C VAL A 178 -19.90 7.49 20.99
N GLU A 179 -20.71 6.48 21.34
CA GLU A 179 -22.09 6.34 20.86
C GLU A 179 -22.92 7.59 21.12
N ARG A 180 -22.90 8.12 22.35
CA ARG A 180 -23.70 9.31 22.69
C ARG A 180 -23.21 10.59 22.03
N ARG A 181 -21.89 10.73 21.83
CA ARG A 181 -21.30 11.97 21.31
C ARG A 181 -21.41 12.07 19.79
N TYR A 182 -21.25 10.96 19.09
CA TYR A 182 -21.15 10.94 17.63
C TYR A 182 -22.29 10.18 16.95
N ALA A 183 -23.29 9.73 17.71
CA ALA A 183 -24.45 8.98 17.21
C ALA A 183 -24.07 7.74 16.36
N LEU A 184 -23.00 7.05 16.73
CA LEU A 184 -22.50 5.88 15.99
C LEU A 184 -23.13 4.59 16.48
N SER A 185 -23.48 3.71 15.54
CA SER A 185 -23.98 2.36 15.80
C SER A 185 -22.83 1.36 15.96
N ARG A 186 -22.89 0.51 16.98
CA ARG A 186 -21.92 -0.58 17.13
C ARG A 186 -22.11 -1.63 16.05
N VAL A 187 -20.99 -2.15 15.56
CA VAL A 187 -20.99 -3.27 14.63
C VAL A 187 -20.55 -4.53 15.36
N SER A 188 -21.44 -5.51 15.43
CA SER A 188 -21.14 -6.87 15.89
C SER A 188 -20.60 -7.75 14.76
N THR A 189 -21.02 -7.46 13.52
CA THR A 189 -20.65 -8.19 12.31
C THR A 189 -19.17 -7.99 11.97
N ASP A 190 -18.46 -9.08 11.66
CA ASP A 190 -17.07 -8.95 11.26
C ASP A 190 -16.90 -8.34 9.86
N ARG A 191 -15.65 -8.02 9.50
CA ARG A 191 -15.36 -7.43 8.18
C ARG A 191 -15.56 -8.39 7.04
N VAL A 192 -15.35 -9.69 7.25
CA VAL A 192 -15.48 -10.72 6.20
C VAL A 192 -16.94 -10.87 5.81
N THR A 193 -17.83 -10.92 6.80
CA THR A 193 -19.28 -11.01 6.62
C THR A 193 -19.85 -9.75 5.97
N ARG A 194 -19.31 -8.56 6.28
CA ARG A 194 -19.71 -7.30 5.60
C ARG A 194 -19.15 -7.16 4.20
N ALA A 195 -17.98 -7.74 3.95
CA ALA A 195 -17.37 -7.79 2.62
C ALA A 195 -17.89 -8.96 1.78
N ALA A 196 -18.63 -9.89 2.38
CA ALA A 196 -19.33 -10.91 1.64
C ALA A 196 -20.40 -10.24 0.77
N PRO A 197 -20.56 -10.66 -0.47
CA PRO A 197 -21.64 -10.14 -1.29
C PRO A 197 -22.98 -10.39 -0.61
N LEU A 198 -23.82 -9.36 -0.56
CA LEU A 198 -25.17 -9.41 -0.03
C LEU A 198 -26.02 -10.32 -0.95
N SER A 199 -25.96 -11.63 -0.74
CA SER A 199 -26.87 -12.57 -1.38
C SER A 199 -28.21 -12.53 -0.65
N GLY A 200 -29.12 -11.70 -1.15
CA GLY A 200 -30.57 -11.83 -0.99
C GLY A 200 -31.15 -11.46 0.37
N THR A 201 -31.63 -10.21 0.48
CA THR A 201 -33.00 -9.86 0.92
C THR A 201 -33.17 -8.35 0.69
N ASP A 202 -34.30 -7.99 0.07
CA ASP A 202 -34.82 -6.63 -0.18
C ASP A 202 -34.15 -5.83 -1.31
N LEU A 203 -34.36 -6.29 -2.55
CA LEU A 203 -34.39 -5.40 -3.71
C LEU A 203 -35.82 -4.89 -3.88
N VAL A 204 -36.04 -3.62 -3.53
CA VAL A 204 -36.93 -2.77 -4.32
C VAL A 204 -36.25 -2.60 -5.67
N GLU A 205 -36.95 -3.00 -6.72
CA GLU A 205 -36.50 -2.97 -8.11
C GLU A 205 -35.98 -1.58 -8.50
N GLY A 206 -34.70 -1.55 -8.91
CA GLY A 206 -34.06 -0.41 -9.52
C GLY A 206 -33.11 -0.93 -10.57
N ASP A 207 -33.60 -0.95 -11.81
CA ASP A 207 -32.91 -1.36 -13.03
C ASP A 207 -31.56 -0.63 -13.17
N ALA A 208 -30.46 -1.33 -12.87
CA ALA A 208 -29.10 -0.82 -13.03
C ALA A 208 -28.30 -1.77 -13.90
N ALA A 209 -28.15 -1.40 -15.17
CA ALA A 209 -27.33 -2.10 -16.15
C ALA A 209 -25.90 -2.35 -15.62
N PRO A 210 -25.28 -3.50 -15.95
CA PRO A 210 -23.99 -3.92 -15.40
C PRO A 210 -22.89 -2.88 -15.67
N SER A 211 -22.17 -2.46 -14.63
CA SER A 211 -21.06 -1.51 -14.78
C SER A 211 -19.95 -2.11 -15.63
N ALA A 212 -19.81 -1.66 -16.88
CA ALA A 212 -18.70 -2.05 -17.73
C ALA A 212 -17.37 -1.74 -17.02
N ARG A 213 -16.45 -2.70 -16.99
CA ARG A 213 -15.06 -2.53 -16.50
C ARG A 213 -14.12 -2.72 -17.67
N HIS A 214 -13.01 -1.99 -17.67
CA HIS A 214 -12.00 -2.11 -18.72
C HIS A 214 -10.60 -2.27 -18.13
N VAL A 215 -9.73 -2.97 -18.84
CA VAL A 215 -8.30 -3.06 -18.56
C VAL A 215 -7.53 -2.23 -19.55
N ALA A 216 -6.71 -1.30 -19.08
CA ALA A 216 -5.72 -0.57 -19.84
C ALA A 216 -4.34 -1.21 -19.70
N VAL A 217 -3.68 -1.55 -20.81
CA VAL A 217 -2.35 -2.15 -20.80
C VAL A 217 -1.28 -1.09 -21.12
N LEU A 218 -0.35 -0.91 -20.18
CA LEU A 218 0.83 -0.06 -20.29
C LEU A 218 2.07 -0.93 -20.48
N ALA A 219 2.50 -1.12 -21.72
CA ALA A 219 3.69 -1.88 -22.05
C ALA A 219 4.96 -0.99 -21.97
N VAL A 220 5.98 -1.47 -21.27
CA VAL A 220 7.29 -0.80 -21.15
C VAL A 220 8.40 -1.70 -21.67
N ALA A 221 9.19 -1.18 -22.62
CA ALA A 221 10.41 -1.81 -23.09
C ALA A 221 11.51 -0.77 -23.34
N HIS A 222 12.73 -1.05 -22.89
CA HIS A 222 13.90 -0.17 -23.06
C HIS A 222 13.65 1.31 -22.65
N GLY A 223 12.91 1.53 -21.57
CA GLY A 223 12.60 2.89 -21.11
C GLY A 223 11.49 3.61 -21.89
N ARG A 224 10.86 2.93 -22.84
CA ARG A 224 9.82 3.49 -23.73
C ARG A 224 8.47 2.84 -23.46
N LEU A 225 7.42 3.63 -23.58
CA LEU A 225 6.02 3.26 -23.38
C LEU A 225 5.36 3.00 -24.74
N ALA A 226 4.57 1.93 -24.83
CA ALA A 226 3.84 1.63 -26.05
C ALA A 226 2.46 2.32 -26.08
N LEU A 227 2.13 2.93 -27.22
CA LEU A 227 0.79 3.43 -27.55
C LEU A 227 0.33 2.84 -28.88
N CYS A 228 -0.96 2.55 -28.99
CA CYS A 228 -1.59 2.08 -30.21
C CYS A 228 -2.13 3.26 -31.01
N ARG A 229 -1.87 3.28 -32.31
CA ARG A 229 -2.48 4.22 -33.24
C ARG A 229 -3.87 3.72 -33.63
N SER A 230 -4.87 4.60 -33.51
CA SER A 230 -6.26 4.37 -33.91
C SER A 230 -6.69 5.52 -34.82
N GLY A 231 -6.54 5.35 -36.12
CA GLY A 231 -6.69 6.45 -37.07
C GLY A 231 -5.64 7.53 -36.82
N ALA A 232 -6.09 8.76 -36.57
CA ALA A 232 -5.22 9.92 -36.30
C ALA A 232 -4.82 10.08 -34.81
N THR A 233 -5.35 9.25 -33.92
CA THR A 233 -5.12 9.38 -32.46
C THR A 233 -4.24 8.25 -31.91
N LEU A 234 -3.55 8.54 -30.82
CA LEU A 234 -2.79 7.58 -30.01
C LEU A 234 -3.60 7.25 -28.75
N ARG A 235 -3.72 5.95 -28.45
CA ARG A 235 -4.45 5.43 -27.29
C ARG A 235 -3.70 4.27 -26.63
N LEU A 236 -3.97 4.03 -25.36
CA LEU A 236 -3.61 2.76 -24.75
C LEU A 236 -4.51 1.63 -25.28
N SER A 237 -4.06 0.38 -25.15
CA SER A 237 -4.91 -0.76 -25.45
C SER A 237 -5.88 -1.00 -24.30
N PHE A 238 -7.18 -1.06 -24.63
CA PHE A 238 -8.25 -1.33 -23.69
C PHE A 238 -8.94 -2.65 -24.03
N GLU A 239 -9.23 -3.44 -23.01
CA GLU A 239 -10.07 -4.64 -23.09
C GLU A 239 -11.27 -4.50 -22.18
N GLU A 240 -12.44 -4.95 -22.62
CA GLU A 240 -13.58 -5.12 -21.73
C GLU A 240 -13.35 -6.26 -20.72
N GLY A 241 -13.78 -6.04 -19.49
CA GLY A 241 -13.53 -6.91 -18.34
C GLY A 241 -12.50 -6.34 -17.37
N GLY A 242 -12.18 -7.11 -16.34
CA GLY A 242 -11.20 -6.76 -15.30
C GLY A 242 -10.26 -7.92 -15.02
N GLY A 243 -9.19 -7.64 -14.28
CA GLY A 243 -8.23 -8.62 -13.82
C GLY A 243 -7.13 -8.97 -14.82
N GLU A 244 -6.24 -9.87 -14.37
CA GLU A 244 -5.09 -10.32 -15.14
C GLU A 244 -5.49 -11.03 -16.42
N ASP A 245 -6.59 -11.80 -16.43
CA ASP A 245 -7.04 -12.49 -17.65
C ASP A 245 -7.46 -11.51 -18.75
N ALA A 246 -8.13 -10.41 -18.39
CA ALA A 246 -8.44 -9.33 -19.33
C ALA A 246 -7.16 -8.60 -19.79
N CYS A 247 -6.19 -8.41 -18.89
CA CYS A 247 -4.86 -7.91 -19.25
C CYS A 247 -4.15 -8.81 -20.25
N ARG A 248 -4.14 -10.13 -20.02
CA ARG A 248 -3.52 -11.13 -20.91
C ARG A 248 -4.24 -11.19 -22.26
N ARG A 249 -5.57 -11.02 -22.30
CA ARG A 249 -6.32 -10.90 -23.56
C ARG A 249 -5.96 -9.63 -24.33
N ALA A 250 -5.88 -8.48 -23.66
CA ALA A 250 -5.39 -7.25 -24.28
C ALA A 250 -3.95 -7.40 -24.80
N MET A 251 -3.07 -8.03 -24.02
CA MET A 251 -1.70 -8.32 -24.46
C MET A 251 -1.67 -9.19 -25.70
N ARG A 252 -2.46 -10.27 -25.75
CA ARG A 252 -2.55 -11.13 -26.94
C ARG A 252 -3.02 -10.36 -28.16
N ARG A 253 -3.99 -9.45 -28.01
CA ARG A 253 -4.51 -8.62 -29.12
C ARG A 253 -3.54 -7.52 -29.55
N MET A 254 -2.86 -6.87 -28.62
CA MET A 254 -1.97 -5.74 -28.86
C MET A 254 -0.56 -6.18 -29.30
N LEU A 255 0.00 -7.18 -28.64
CA LEU A 255 1.39 -7.62 -28.79
C LEU A 255 1.50 -8.94 -29.54
N GLY A 256 0.39 -9.62 -29.83
CA GLY A 256 0.39 -10.96 -30.43
C GLY A 256 0.80 -12.09 -29.47
N ASN A 257 1.06 -11.79 -28.18
CA ASN A 257 1.53 -12.75 -27.19
C ASN A 257 1.06 -12.36 -25.77
N VAL A 258 1.08 -13.34 -24.86
CA VAL A 258 0.74 -13.18 -23.43
C VAL A 258 1.97 -13.13 -22.52
N GLU A 259 3.17 -13.39 -23.04
CA GLU A 259 4.41 -13.43 -22.26
C GLU A 259 4.87 -12.04 -21.81
N GLY A 260 5.12 -11.90 -20.51
CA GLY A 260 5.53 -10.65 -19.87
C GLY A 260 5.20 -10.66 -18.38
N GLU A 261 5.96 -9.90 -17.61
CA GLU A 261 5.67 -9.63 -16.20
C GLU A 261 4.57 -8.58 -16.13
N VAL A 262 3.40 -8.95 -15.60
CA VAL A 262 2.23 -8.07 -15.47
C VAL A 262 2.09 -7.62 -14.03
N ARG A 263 1.84 -6.32 -13.81
CA ARG A 263 1.64 -5.74 -12.48
C ARG A 263 0.56 -4.67 -12.55
N LEU A 264 -0.44 -4.74 -11.67
CA LEU A 264 -1.43 -3.67 -11.56
C LEU A 264 -0.77 -2.40 -11.01
N LEU A 265 -0.91 -1.28 -11.72
CA LEU A 265 -0.43 0.04 -11.31
C LEU A 265 -1.45 0.80 -10.46
N GLY A 266 -2.73 0.60 -10.73
CA GLY A 266 -3.83 1.26 -10.03
C GLY A 266 -5.13 1.20 -10.84
N VAL A 267 -6.20 1.77 -10.27
CA VAL A 267 -7.53 1.79 -10.89
C VAL A 267 -8.00 3.23 -11.03
N VAL A 268 -8.44 3.59 -12.23
CA VAL A 268 -9.21 4.81 -12.47
C VAL A 268 -10.67 4.50 -12.17
N PRO A 269 -11.30 5.20 -11.21
CA PRO A 269 -12.71 4.95 -10.88
C PRO A 269 -13.61 5.27 -12.09
N ALA A 270 -14.76 4.61 -12.15
CA ALA A 270 -15.79 4.95 -13.12
C ALA A 270 -16.21 6.43 -12.92
N ALA A 271 -16.42 7.14 -14.03
CA ALA A 271 -16.78 8.56 -14.01
C ALA A 271 -17.89 8.82 -15.03
N GLY A 272 -19.12 9.07 -14.54
CA GLY A 272 -20.30 9.25 -15.38
C GLY A 272 -20.58 8.01 -16.22
N ARG A 273 -20.61 8.15 -17.55
CA ARG A 273 -20.79 7.04 -18.51
C ARG A 273 -19.52 6.22 -18.78
N ARG A 274 -18.39 6.55 -18.14
CA ARG A 274 -17.13 5.86 -18.37
C ARG A 274 -16.97 4.66 -17.44
N PRO A 275 -16.59 3.49 -17.97
CA PRO A 275 -16.29 2.30 -17.18
C PRO A 275 -15.11 2.55 -16.24
N ALA A 276 -15.02 1.80 -15.15
CA ALA A 276 -13.81 1.78 -14.32
C ALA A 276 -12.65 1.15 -15.12
N ILE A 277 -11.44 1.71 -15.00
CA ILE A 277 -10.28 1.29 -15.79
C ILE A 277 -9.18 0.79 -14.86
N GLU A 278 -8.82 -0.48 -14.95
CA GLU A 278 -7.63 -1.03 -14.30
C GLU A 278 -6.40 -0.78 -15.17
N VAL A 279 -5.35 -0.19 -14.62
CA VAL A 279 -4.13 0.14 -15.36
C VAL A 279 -3.05 -0.88 -15.02
N TRP A 280 -2.66 -1.69 -16.00
CA TRP A 280 -1.70 -2.78 -15.83
C TRP A 280 -0.38 -2.46 -16.53
N LEU A 281 0.73 -2.53 -15.80
CA LEU A 281 2.09 -2.47 -16.32
C LEU A 281 2.52 -3.82 -16.85
N VAL A 282 3.13 -3.82 -18.03
CA VAL A 282 3.75 -5.02 -18.62
C VAL A 282 5.22 -4.76 -18.90
N ARG A 283 6.09 -5.59 -18.35
CA ARG A 283 7.55 -5.55 -18.53
C ARG A 283 8.10 -6.90 -19.00
N ARG A 284 9.41 -6.95 -19.27
CA ARG A 284 10.13 -8.14 -19.76
C ARG A 284 9.51 -8.72 -21.04
N LEU A 285 9.11 -7.82 -21.93
CA LEU A 285 8.60 -8.16 -23.25
C LEU A 285 9.70 -8.79 -24.11
N ARG A 286 9.32 -9.65 -25.05
CA ARG A 286 10.27 -10.26 -26.00
C ARG A 286 10.99 -9.17 -26.80
N ARG A 287 12.27 -9.41 -27.12
CA ARG A 287 13.16 -8.44 -27.80
C ARG A 287 12.76 -8.16 -29.26
N ASP A 288 12.05 -9.09 -29.88
CA ASP A 288 11.51 -8.96 -31.25
C ASP A 288 10.42 -7.88 -31.36
N LEU A 289 9.59 -7.69 -30.32
CA LEU A 289 8.51 -6.68 -30.29
C LEU A 289 9.01 -5.23 -30.40
N THR A 290 10.28 -4.99 -30.04
CA THR A 290 10.92 -3.68 -30.19
C THR A 290 11.63 -3.49 -31.53
N ALA A 291 11.97 -4.60 -32.20
CA ALA A 291 12.65 -4.59 -33.50
C ALA A 291 11.66 -4.57 -34.67
N VAL A 292 10.54 -5.29 -34.56
CA VAL A 292 9.45 -5.33 -35.54
C VAL A 292 8.11 -5.23 -34.77
N PRO A 293 7.62 -4.03 -34.48
CA PRO A 293 6.38 -3.86 -33.74
C PRO A 293 5.17 -4.32 -34.57
N PRO A 294 4.13 -4.91 -33.94
CA PRO A 294 2.85 -5.16 -34.59
C PRO A 294 2.26 -3.88 -35.21
N ALA A 295 1.51 -4.03 -36.30
CA ALA A 295 0.94 -2.90 -37.03
C ALA A 295 0.13 -1.97 -36.10
N GLY A 296 0.51 -0.68 -36.05
CA GLY A 296 -0.15 0.33 -35.23
C GLY A 296 0.43 0.53 -33.83
N LEU A 297 1.34 -0.32 -33.34
CA LEU A 297 2.04 -0.12 -32.07
C LEU A 297 3.24 0.82 -32.22
N GLN A 298 3.34 1.84 -31.38
CA GLN A 298 4.42 2.83 -31.42
C GLN A 298 5.02 3.04 -30.03
N TRP A 299 6.36 3.07 -29.97
CA TRP A 299 7.13 3.23 -28.74
C TRP A 299 7.54 4.69 -28.55
N PHE A 300 7.20 5.29 -27.42
CA PHE A 300 7.52 6.69 -27.10
C PHE A 300 8.35 6.78 -25.83
N ALA A 301 9.26 7.75 -25.78
CA ALA A 301 9.85 8.12 -24.50
C ALA A 301 8.80 8.85 -23.64
N PRO A 302 8.88 8.77 -22.30
CA PRO A 302 7.94 9.48 -21.41
C PRO A 302 7.85 10.98 -21.72
N GLN A 303 8.97 11.66 -22.01
CA GLN A 303 8.95 13.08 -22.39
C GLN A 303 8.17 13.37 -23.68
N ASP A 304 8.21 12.43 -24.65
CA ASP A 304 7.50 12.56 -25.91
C ASP A 304 5.99 12.45 -25.72
N ILE A 305 5.55 11.63 -24.75
CA ILE A 305 4.15 11.48 -24.38
C ILE A 305 3.68 12.77 -23.69
N ILE A 306 4.43 13.26 -22.70
CA ILE A 306 4.12 14.50 -21.97
C ILE A 306 3.99 15.68 -22.93
N ALA A 307 4.93 15.85 -23.86
CA ALA A 307 4.90 16.91 -24.87
C ALA A 307 3.70 16.84 -25.81
N ARG A 308 3.04 15.67 -25.92
CA ARG A 308 1.87 15.43 -26.77
C ARG A 308 0.55 15.47 -26.00
N VAL A 309 0.55 15.49 -24.66
CA VAL A 309 -0.67 15.61 -23.84
C VAL A 309 -1.39 16.92 -24.20
N GLY A 310 -2.65 16.82 -24.62
CA GLY A 310 -3.47 17.97 -25.07
C GLY A 310 -3.40 18.28 -26.58
N SER A 311 -2.42 17.72 -27.30
CA SER A 311 -2.38 17.78 -28.77
C SER A 311 -3.54 16.96 -29.38
N PRO A 312 -4.03 17.27 -30.60
CA PRO A 312 -5.12 16.50 -31.24
C PRO A 312 -4.81 15.02 -31.44
N VAL A 313 -3.53 14.64 -31.36
CA VAL A 313 -3.05 13.28 -31.51
C VAL A 313 -3.21 12.46 -30.21
N LEU A 314 -3.19 13.08 -29.02
CA LEU A 314 -3.33 12.39 -27.73
C LEU A 314 -4.35 13.13 -26.83
N ARG A 315 -5.64 12.94 -27.14
CA ARG A 315 -6.78 13.54 -26.40
C ARG A 315 -7.73 12.53 -25.77
N ASP A 316 -7.53 11.24 -25.99
CA ASP A 316 -8.45 10.22 -25.48
C ASP A 316 -8.50 10.27 -23.94
N PRO A 317 -9.66 10.60 -23.33
CA PRO A 317 -9.75 10.84 -21.90
C PRO A 317 -9.43 9.60 -21.04
N ALA A 318 -9.75 8.40 -21.53
CA ALA A 318 -9.44 7.14 -20.85
C ALA A 318 -7.92 6.88 -20.83
N THR A 319 -7.26 7.10 -21.97
CA THR A 319 -5.80 7.03 -22.09
C THR A 319 -5.11 8.05 -21.17
N LEU A 320 -5.57 9.30 -21.14
CA LEU A 320 -5.00 10.34 -20.28
C LEU A 320 -5.14 10.01 -18.79
N ALA A 321 -6.30 9.48 -18.37
CA ALA A 321 -6.52 9.07 -16.98
C ALA A 321 -5.61 7.90 -16.58
N ALA A 322 -5.43 6.91 -17.46
CA ALA A 322 -4.52 5.79 -17.23
C ALA A 322 -3.04 6.23 -17.19
N LEU A 323 -2.62 7.14 -18.06
CA LEU A 323 -1.27 7.72 -18.03
C LEU A 323 -1.03 8.54 -16.76
N ALA A 324 -2.05 9.25 -16.24
CA ALA A 324 -1.95 9.98 -14.98
C ALA A 324 -1.82 9.05 -13.75
N VAL A 325 -2.37 7.83 -13.81
CA VAL A 325 -2.10 6.79 -12.79
C VAL A 325 -0.67 6.28 -12.92
N ALA A 326 -0.21 6.02 -14.14
CA ALA A 326 1.17 5.56 -14.39
C ALA A 326 2.23 6.58 -13.93
N ALA A 327 2.01 7.88 -14.19
CA ALA A 327 2.90 8.97 -13.80
C ALA A 327 3.08 9.12 -12.28
N ARG A 328 2.08 8.68 -11.50
CA ARG A 328 2.09 8.74 -10.03
C ARG A 328 2.61 7.44 -9.40
N SER A 329 2.89 6.42 -10.20
CA SER A 329 3.34 5.12 -9.73
C SER A 329 4.85 5.01 -9.74
N GLU A 330 5.45 4.66 -8.61
CA GLU A 330 6.89 4.36 -8.50
C GLU A 330 7.30 3.08 -9.26
N LEU A 331 6.32 2.30 -9.72
CA LEU A 331 6.54 1.09 -10.52
C LEU A 331 6.92 1.39 -11.98
N VAL A 332 6.85 2.65 -12.39
CA VAL A 332 7.33 3.14 -13.69
C VAL A 332 8.41 4.20 -13.47
N PRO A 333 9.62 3.81 -13.00
CA PRO A 333 10.71 4.74 -12.74
C PRO A 333 11.11 5.55 -13.97
N GLU A 334 10.77 5.10 -15.18
CA GLU A 334 10.95 5.81 -16.45
C GLU A 334 10.21 7.16 -16.47
N TRP A 335 9.09 7.30 -15.74
CA TRP A 335 8.40 8.59 -15.55
C TRP A 335 9.16 9.52 -14.59
N SER A 336 9.84 8.97 -13.59
CA SER A 336 10.63 9.72 -12.60
C SER A 336 12.08 9.97 -13.05
N ALA A 337 12.58 9.18 -14.00
CA ALA A 337 13.90 9.29 -14.61
C ALA A 337 13.93 10.37 -15.69
N ALA A 338 13.38 11.55 -15.39
CA ALA A 338 13.68 12.74 -16.17
C ALA A 338 15.21 12.94 -16.13
N PRO A 339 15.90 13.03 -17.28
CA PRO A 339 17.25 13.55 -17.27
C PRO A 339 17.16 14.96 -16.67
N ARG A 340 17.84 15.19 -15.56
CA ARG A 340 18.15 16.58 -15.18
C ARG A 340 18.78 17.20 -16.43
N PRO A 341 18.36 18.40 -16.88
CA PRO A 341 19.01 19.04 -17.99
C PRO A 341 20.50 19.03 -17.69
N SER A 342 21.26 18.31 -18.51
CA SER A 342 22.70 18.41 -18.50
C SER A 342 22.97 19.89 -18.71
N THR A 343 23.35 20.60 -17.65
CA THR A 343 23.87 21.95 -17.76
C THR A 343 24.88 21.88 -18.90
N PRO A 344 24.73 22.68 -19.98
CA PRO A 344 25.73 22.71 -21.02
C PRO A 344 27.04 22.98 -20.32
N ARG A 345 27.96 22.00 -20.37
CA ARG A 345 29.33 22.21 -19.93
C ARG A 345 29.79 23.41 -20.74
N ALA A 346 29.97 24.54 -20.06
CA ALA A 346 30.44 25.75 -20.69
C ALA A 346 31.65 25.38 -21.54
N PRO A 347 31.69 25.76 -22.82
CA PRO A 347 32.86 25.51 -23.64
C PRO A 347 34.05 26.12 -22.91
N ARG A 348 35.05 25.27 -22.64
CA ARG A 348 36.35 25.74 -22.16
C ARG A 348 36.81 26.81 -23.15
N PRO A 349 37.10 28.04 -22.74
CA PRO A 349 37.73 28.99 -23.64
C PRO A 349 39.08 28.42 -24.03
N THR A 350 39.18 28.02 -25.29
CA THR A 350 40.43 27.84 -25.99
C THR A 350 41.02 29.22 -26.21
N SER A 351 42.07 29.55 -25.47
CA SER A 351 43.19 30.33 -26.03
C SER A 351 44.35 30.42 -25.03
N SER A 352 45.42 29.71 -25.35
CA SER A 352 46.76 30.10 -24.96
C SER A 352 47.66 29.98 -26.19
N SER A 353 47.80 31.09 -26.91
CA SER A 353 49.00 31.44 -27.65
C SER A 353 49.19 32.97 -27.57
N THR A 354 49.89 33.37 -26.50
CA THR A 354 50.95 34.39 -26.41
C THR A 354 50.63 35.87 -26.77
N PRO A 355 51.47 36.85 -26.36
CA PRO A 355 51.01 37.94 -25.47
C PRO A 355 51.21 39.33 -26.07
N CYS A 356 50.44 40.33 -25.59
CA CYS A 356 50.86 41.73 -25.70
C CYS A 356 50.58 42.48 -24.40
N PHE A 357 51.67 42.98 -23.83
CA PHE A 357 51.72 43.95 -22.74
C PHE A 357 50.92 45.21 -23.07
N HIS A 358 50.07 45.68 -22.15
CA HIS A 358 50.01 47.11 -21.83
C HIS A 358 49.39 47.34 -20.45
N ARG A 359 50.13 48.12 -19.64
CA ARG A 359 49.75 48.71 -18.35
C ARG A 359 48.40 49.44 -18.44
N SER A 360 47.62 49.43 -17.35
CA SER A 360 47.40 50.63 -16.52
C SER A 360 46.53 50.35 -15.29
N ASN A 361 46.85 51.08 -14.22
CA ASN A 361 46.34 51.03 -12.85
C ASN A 361 44.83 51.29 -12.73
N SER A 362 44.19 50.75 -11.68
CA SER A 362 43.89 51.52 -10.46
C SER A 362 42.72 50.92 -9.63
N THR A 363 43.02 50.69 -8.35
CA THR A 363 42.20 50.95 -7.16
C THR A 363 40.85 50.23 -6.98
N ARG A 364 40.79 49.28 -6.03
CA ARG A 364 39.81 49.40 -4.93
C ARG A 364 40.15 48.63 -3.66
N ALA A 365 40.06 49.40 -2.58
CA ALA A 365 40.13 49.14 -1.16
C ALA A 365 39.69 47.75 -0.65
N SER A 366 40.60 47.22 0.15
CA SER A 366 40.47 46.30 1.29
C SER A 366 39.51 46.76 2.39
N LEU A 367 38.93 45.82 3.14
CA LEU A 367 39.11 45.59 4.60
C LEU A 367 38.17 44.45 5.10
N PRO A 368 38.43 43.84 6.29
CA PRO A 368 38.47 42.38 6.44
C PRO A 368 37.57 41.82 7.56
N SER A 369 37.45 40.49 7.61
CA SER A 369 36.93 39.75 8.76
C SER A 369 38.03 39.47 9.79
N PRO A 370 37.78 39.60 11.11
CA PRO A 370 38.72 39.17 12.12
C PRO A 370 38.51 37.68 12.46
N ARG A 371 39.63 36.94 12.41
CA ARG A 371 39.85 35.72 13.20
C ARG A 371 40.45 36.14 14.54
N THR A 372 40.04 35.49 15.62
CA THR A 372 40.95 35.27 16.75
C THR A 372 40.79 33.87 17.31
N SER A 373 41.93 33.24 17.50
CA SER A 373 42.19 31.88 17.96
C SER A 373 42.63 31.87 19.42
N ALA A 374 42.91 30.65 19.88
CA ALA A 374 43.64 30.23 21.09
C ALA A 374 42.73 29.86 22.27
N ARG A 375 42.98 28.77 23.03
CA ARG A 375 44.25 28.10 23.31
C ARG A 375 44.00 26.70 23.91
N ARG A 376 44.94 25.78 23.65
CA ARG A 376 45.11 24.44 24.23
C ARG A 376 45.26 24.43 25.75
N SER A 377 44.81 23.34 26.38
CA SER A 377 45.62 22.55 27.33
C SER A 377 45.03 21.14 27.55
N ARG A 378 45.87 20.13 27.31
CA ARG A 378 45.86 18.76 27.86
C ARG A 378 47.23 18.58 28.53
N PRO A 379 47.36 17.75 29.57
CA PRO A 379 47.96 16.41 29.36
C PRO A 379 47.27 15.31 30.20
N ASP A 380 47.15 14.09 29.65
CA ASP A 380 47.84 12.83 30.06
C ASP A 380 47.31 12.25 31.40
N SER A 381 47.21 10.95 31.65
CA SER A 381 47.36 9.67 30.94
C SER A 381 46.90 8.61 31.96
N GLY A 382 46.48 7.41 31.54
CA GLY A 382 46.10 6.38 32.52
C GLY A 382 45.39 5.17 31.94
N SER A 383 46.15 4.32 31.24
CA SER A 383 45.76 2.97 30.83
C SER A 383 45.64 2.04 32.05
N SER A 384 44.64 1.14 32.10
CA SER A 384 44.91 -0.29 32.31
C SER A 384 43.71 -1.17 31.95
N ARG A 385 44.05 -2.35 31.41
CA ARG A 385 43.20 -3.48 31.03
C ARG A 385 42.92 -4.40 32.23
N SER A 386 41.81 -5.15 32.17
CA SER A 386 41.62 -6.55 32.64
C SER A 386 40.14 -6.89 32.38
N SER A 387 39.67 -7.88 31.61
CA SER A 387 39.97 -9.31 31.44
C SER A 387 39.86 -10.16 32.71
N ALA A 388 38.71 -10.81 32.88
CA ALA A 388 38.47 -12.16 33.43
C ALA A 388 36.93 -12.39 33.40
N ARG A 389 36.33 -13.24 32.56
CA ARG A 389 36.22 -14.71 32.63
C ARG A 389 36.11 -15.26 34.05
N ILE A 390 34.89 -15.64 34.46
CA ILE A 390 34.65 -16.86 35.23
C ILE A 390 33.42 -17.55 34.64
N SER A 391 33.69 -18.76 34.15
CA SER A 391 32.76 -19.83 33.83
C SER A 391 32.76 -20.81 35.00
N THR A 392 31.60 -21.25 35.48
CA THR A 392 31.46 -22.51 36.20
C THR A 392 30.15 -23.20 35.81
N SER A 393 30.34 -24.38 35.23
CA SER A 393 29.42 -25.48 35.05
C SER A 393 28.90 -26.06 36.37
N SER A 394 27.71 -26.66 36.35
CA SER A 394 27.51 -27.99 36.94
C SER A 394 26.15 -28.58 36.56
N SER A 395 26.21 -29.78 36.00
CA SER A 395 25.16 -30.75 35.76
C SER A 395 24.70 -31.47 37.04
N TRP A 396 23.51 -32.10 36.98
CA TRP A 396 23.08 -33.40 37.58
C TRP A 396 21.58 -33.55 37.21
N SER A 397 21.11 -34.51 36.38
CA SER A 397 20.97 -35.97 36.52
C SER A 397 19.69 -36.44 37.25
N ARG A 398 18.87 -37.24 36.52
CA ARG A 398 17.98 -38.36 36.96
C ARG A 398 16.74 -37.99 37.80
N SER A 399 15.61 -38.70 37.81
CA SER A 399 15.06 -39.90 37.15
C SER A 399 13.53 -39.91 37.38
N ALA A 400 12.81 -40.72 36.60
CA ALA A 400 11.38 -41.07 36.73
C ALA A 400 11.04 -41.77 38.08
N PRO A 401 9.76 -42.05 38.37
CA PRO A 401 9.00 -43.12 37.69
C PRO A 401 7.80 -42.64 36.87
#